data_AF-A0A8D8WTM4-F1
#
_entry.id   AF-A0A8D8WTM4-F1
#
_cell.length_a   1.000
_cell.length_b   1.000
_cell.length_c   1.000
_cell.angle_alpha   90.00
_cell.angle_beta   90.00
_cell.angle_gamma   90.00
#
_symmetry.space_group_name_H-M   'P 1'
#
loop_
_entity.id
_entity.type
_entity.pdbx_description
1 polymer ?
#
loop_
_entity_poly.entity_id
_entity_poly.type
_entity_poly.pdbx_seq_one_letter_code
_entity_poly.pdbx_strand_id
1 'polypeptide(L)'
;MHDVAIEAAHYLSRNTPTLIVQHLRTTLAPLMTKCQQMYIHCMNQKLYHLSGADYEDFVSIVCSARNAYEINPNGSQQFKEWLQSIRKSKSCKKDLWQQIQTALQNNSK
;
A
#
# COMPACT_ATOMS: atom_id res chain seq x y z
N MET A 1 -15.87 31.60 -5.23
CA MET A 1 -14.95 30.84 -6.12
C MET A 1 -14.92 29.35 -5.73
N HIS A 2 -14.82 29.01 -4.44
CA HIS A 2 -14.96 27.62 -3.98
C HIS A 2 -16.33 27.01 -4.30
N ASP A 3 -17.44 27.71 -4.08
CA ASP A 3 -18.78 27.16 -4.34
C ASP A 3 -18.98 26.81 -5.83
N VAL A 4 -18.50 27.68 -6.72
CA VAL A 4 -18.52 27.45 -8.17
C VAL A 4 -17.65 26.25 -8.58
N ALA A 5 -16.50 26.06 -7.92
CA ALA A 5 -15.63 24.92 -8.17
C ALA A 5 -16.27 23.60 -7.68
N ILE A 6 -16.98 23.61 -6.55
CA ILE A 6 -17.71 22.44 -6.03
C ILE A 6 -18.88 22.09 -6.95
N GLU A 7 -19.68 23.07 -7.37
CA GLU A 7 -20.79 22.86 -8.30
C GLU A 7 -20.31 22.27 -9.64
N ALA A 8 -19.20 22.79 -10.18
CA ALA A 8 -18.57 22.26 -11.39
C ALA A 8 -18.05 20.82 -11.19
N ALA A 9 -17.45 20.51 -10.05
CA ALA A 9 -17.01 19.16 -9.73
C ALA A 9 -18.20 18.19 -9.62
N HIS A 10 -19.30 18.60 -8.99
CA HIS A 10 -20.53 17.82 -8.91
C HIS A 10 -21.15 17.58 -10.29
N TYR A 11 -21.19 18.61 -11.13
CA TYR A 11 -21.69 18.51 -12.49
C TYR A 11 -20.85 17.55 -13.34
N LEU A 12 -19.52 17.71 -13.32
CA LEU A 12 -18.60 16.83 -14.02
C LEU A 12 -18.66 15.39 -13.47
N SER A 13 -18.92 15.21 -12.17
CA SER A 13 -18.98 13.86 -11.58
C SER A 13 -20.18 13.07 -12.07
N ARG A 14 -21.28 13.75 -12.41
CA ARG A 14 -22.49 13.14 -12.95
C ARG A 14 -22.41 12.91 -14.46
N ASN A 15 -21.80 13.84 -15.19
CA ASN A 15 -21.84 13.84 -16.65
C ASN A 15 -20.58 13.22 -17.30
N THR A 16 -19.43 13.28 -16.63
CA THR A 16 -18.13 12.79 -17.14
C THR A 16 -17.31 12.09 -16.05
N PRO A 17 -17.86 11.03 -15.40
CA PRO A 17 -17.23 10.40 -14.24
C PRO A 17 -15.83 9.85 -14.52
N THR A 18 -15.59 9.33 -15.73
CA THR A 18 -14.29 8.80 -16.14
C THR A 18 -13.20 9.88 -16.19
N LEU A 19 -13.53 11.08 -16.70
CA LEU A 19 -12.59 12.21 -16.78
C LEU A 19 -12.25 12.76 -15.40
N ILE A 20 -13.22 12.85 -14.48
CA ILE A 20 -12.94 13.24 -13.10
C ILE A 20 -12.05 12.22 -12.41
N VAL A 21 -12.34 10.92 -12.54
CA VAL A 21 -11.52 9.88 -11.92
C VAL A 21 -10.09 9.93 -12.45
N GLN A 22 -9.91 10.16 -13.75
CA GLN A 22 -8.59 10.33 -14.35
C GLN A 22 -7.88 11.58 -13.80
N HIS A 23 -8.57 12.73 -13.75
CA HIS A 23 -8.00 13.96 -13.22
C HIS A 23 -7.61 13.83 -11.74
N LEU A 24 -8.47 13.22 -10.92
CA LEU A 24 -8.17 12.94 -9.52
C LEU A 24 -6.95 12.03 -9.38
N ARG A 25 -6.86 10.96 -10.17
CA ARG A 25 -5.68 10.08 -10.18
C ARG A 25 -4.41 10.84 -10.51
N THR A 26 -4.41 11.70 -11.53
CA THR A 26 -3.24 12.49 -11.92
C THR A 26 -2.87 13.53 -10.86
N THR A 27 -3.84 14.28 -10.35
CA THR A 27 -3.62 15.34 -9.36
C THR A 27 -3.15 14.77 -8.02
N LEU A 28 -3.65 13.61 -7.61
CA LEU A 28 -3.27 12.95 -6.36
C LEU A 28 -2.03 12.05 -6.48
N ALA A 29 -1.55 11.75 -7.69
CA ALA A 29 -0.40 10.85 -7.90
C ALA A 29 0.86 11.25 -7.09
N PRO A 30 1.27 12.52 -6.98
CA PRO A 30 2.44 12.90 -6.18
C PRO A 30 2.24 12.65 -4.67
N LEU A 31 1.03 12.93 -4.16
CA LEU A 31 0.69 12.66 -2.77
C LEU A 31 0.72 11.16 -2.49
N MET A 32 0.10 10.37 -3.37
CA MET A 32 0.07 8.91 -3.26
C MET A 32 1.49 8.32 -3.29
N THR A 33 2.34 8.84 -4.17
CA THR A 33 3.77 8.47 -4.25
C THR A 33 4.50 8.78 -2.93
N LYS A 34 4.26 9.96 -2.34
CA LYS A 34 4.88 10.36 -1.08
C LYS A 34 4.40 9.49 0.09
N CYS A 35 3.10 9.21 0.18
CA CYS A 35 2.53 8.30 1.17
C CYS A 35 3.14 6.90 1.05
N GLN A 36 3.30 6.40 -0.18
CA GLN A 36 3.90 5.11 -0.45
C GLN A 36 5.38 5.05 -0.02
N GLN A 37 6.17 6.07 -0.34
CA GLN A 37 7.56 6.17 0.09
C GLN A 37 7.70 6.20 1.62
N MET A 38 6.86 7.00 2.29
CA MET A 38 6.83 7.07 3.75
C MET A 38 6.46 5.72 4.37
N TYR A 39 5.45 5.06 3.81
CA TYR A 39 5.03 3.73 4.25
C TYR A 39 6.17 2.71 4.13
N ILE A 40 6.84 2.63 2.98
CA ILE A 40 7.98 1.74 2.76
C ILE A 40 9.10 2.04 3.75
N HIS A 41 9.41 3.32 3.98
CA HIS A 41 10.43 3.73 4.93
C HIS A 41 10.10 3.26 6.35
N CYS A 42 8.87 3.50 6.81
CA CYS A 42 8.40 3.11 8.13
C CYS A 42 8.41 1.58 8.30
N MET A 43 8.03 0.84 7.26
CA MET A 43 8.07 -0.62 7.25
C MET A 43 9.48 -1.18 7.34
N ASN A 44 10.44 -0.59 6.62
CA ASN A 44 11.84 -0.98 6.71
C ASN A 44 12.36 -0.73 8.12
N GLN A 45 12.08 0.43 8.71
CA GLN A 45 12.47 0.75 10.08
C GLN A 45 11.87 -0.25 11.09
N LYS A 46 10.57 -0.56 10.97
CA LYS A 46 9.90 -1.56 11.83
C LYS A 46 10.56 -2.93 11.71
N LEU A 47 10.91 -3.34 10.50
CA LEU A 47 11.60 -4.60 10.23
C LEU A 47 12.98 -4.65 10.89
N TYR A 48 13.76 -3.56 10.85
CA TYR A 48 15.11 -3.53 11.45
C TYR A 48 15.11 -3.71 12.97
N HIS A 49 14.09 -3.20 13.65
CA HIS A 49 13.96 -3.26 15.11
C HIS A 49 12.99 -4.35 15.59
N LEU A 50 12.60 -5.26 14.70
CA LEU A 50 11.56 -6.25 14.97
C LEU A 50 12.03 -7.29 15.99
N SER A 51 11.27 -7.44 17.08
CA SER A 51 11.44 -8.53 18.04
C SER A 51 10.44 -9.65 17.78
N GLY A 52 10.66 -10.83 18.37
CA GLY A 52 9.74 -11.96 18.22
C GLY A 52 8.32 -11.68 18.71
N ALA A 53 8.15 -10.78 19.68
CA ALA A 53 6.85 -10.38 20.19
C ALA A 53 6.03 -9.55 19.17
N ASP A 54 6.70 -8.94 18.19
CA ASP A 54 6.08 -8.03 17.22
C ASP A 54 5.70 -8.74 15.90
N TYR A 55 5.93 -10.05 15.80
CA TYR A 55 5.76 -10.79 14.55
C TYR A 55 4.31 -10.82 14.07
N GLU A 56 3.36 -11.06 14.98
CA GLU A 56 1.93 -11.06 14.65
C GLU A 56 1.49 -9.71 14.06
N ASP A 57 1.85 -8.62 14.73
CA ASP A 57 1.58 -7.26 14.27
C ASP A 57 2.23 -6.98 12.90
N PHE A 58 3.48 -7.40 12.71
CA PHE A 58 4.18 -7.19 11.45
C PHE A 58 3.52 -7.99 10.31
N VAL A 59 3.11 -9.23 10.56
CA VAL A 59 2.39 -10.07 9.59
C VAL A 59 1.06 -9.42 9.20
N SER A 60 0.29 -8.91 10.17
CA SER A 60 -0.94 -8.16 9.92
C SER A 60 -0.69 -6.96 9.00
N ILE A 61 0.37 -6.19 9.26
CA ILE A 61 0.74 -5.05 8.40
C ILE A 61 1.09 -5.49 6.98
N VAL A 62 1.83 -6.59 6.80
CA VAL A 62 2.17 -7.13 5.47
C VAL A 62 0.91 -7.53 4.70
N CYS A 63 -0.08 -8.12 5.37
CA CYS A 63 -1.38 -8.43 4.77
C CYS A 63 -2.15 -7.17 4.36
N SER A 64 -2.22 -6.15 5.22
CA SER A 64 -2.84 -4.86 4.89
C SER A 64 -2.11 -4.15 3.74
N ALA A 65 -0.78 -4.25 3.69
CA ALA A 65 0.03 -3.69 2.62
C ALA A 65 -0.42 -4.23 1.27
N ARG A 66 -0.60 -5.55 1.14
CA ARG A 66 -1.03 -6.20 -0.11
C ARG A 66 -2.27 -5.51 -0.68
N ASN A 67 -3.30 -5.33 0.14
CA ASN A 67 -4.56 -4.70 -0.27
C ASN A 67 -4.35 -3.23 -0.66
N ALA A 68 -3.48 -2.50 0.04
CA ALA A 68 -3.15 -1.11 -0.29
C ALA A 68 -2.40 -1.00 -1.63
N TYR A 69 -1.49 -1.94 -1.93
CA TYR A 69 -0.79 -1.97 -3.20
C TYR A 69 -1.75 -2.21 -4.37
N GLU A 70 -2.75 -3.10 -4.23
CA GLU A 70 -3.71 -3.44 -5.29
C GLU A 70 -4.53 -2.25 -5.83
N ILE A 71 -4.63 -1.15 -5.08
CA ILE A 71 -5.28 0.09 -5.53
C ILE A 71 -4.50 0.74 -6.69
N ASN A 72 -3.19 0.51 -6.77
CA ASN A 72 -2.31 1.10 -7.76
C ASN A 72 -2.23 0.27 -9.05
N PRO A 73 -2.15 0.91 -10.24
CA PRO A 73 -2.03 0.21 -11.53
C PRO A 73 -0.82 -0.74 -11.66
N ASN A 74 0.21 -0.61 -10.82
CA ASN A 74 1.38 -1.48 -10.76
C ASN A 74 1.59 -2.12 -9.37
N GLY A 75 0.54 -2.11 -8.56
CA GLY A 75 0.55 -2.52 -7.16
C GLY A 75 1.12 -3.89 -6.88
N SER A 76 0.61 -4.89 -7.61
CA SER A 76 0.99 -6.29 -7.40
C SER A 76 2.48 -6.53 -7.65
N GLN A 77 3.08 -5.84 -8.63
CA GLN A 77 4.51 -5.94 -8.91
C GLN A 77 5.33 -5.28 -7.80
N GLN A 78 4.95 -4.07 -7.39
CA GLN A 78 5.62 -3.35 -6.31
C GLN A 78 5.54 -4.09 -4.97
N PHE A 79 4.40 -4.73 -4.67
CA PHE A 79 4.26 -5.56 -3.49
C PHE A 79 5.19 -6.77 -3.53
N LYS A 80 5.31 -7.46 -4.68
CA LYS A 80 6.25 -8.58 -4.83
C LYS A 80 7.69 -8.15 -4.62
N GLU A 81 8.11 -7.02 -5.18
CA GLU A 81 9.46 -6.47 -5.00
C GLU A 81 9.75 -6.13 -3.54
N TRP A 82 8.79 -5.46 -2.88
CA TRP A 82 8.88 -5.17 -1.46
C TRP A 82 8.96 -6.44 -0.60
N LEU A 83 8.13 -7.46 -0.89
CA LEU A 83 8.15 -8.73 -0.19
C LEU A 83 9.49 -9.48 -0.36
N GLN A 84 10.10 -9.41 -1.54
CA GLN A 84 11.45 -9.92 -1.78
C GLN A 84 12.50 -9.13 -0.98
N SER A 85 12.35 -7.82 -0.82
CA SER A 85 13.24 -7.01 0.01
C SER A 85 13.17 -7.41 1.49
N ILE A 86 11.97 -7.71 2.01
CA ILE A 86 11.78 -8.23 3.37
C ILE A 86 12.48 -9.57 3.52
N ARG A 87 12.25 -10.51 2.59
CA ARG A 87 12.87 -11.85 2.63
C ARG A 87 14.40 -11.82 2.68
N LYS A 88 15.01 -10.85 1.98
CA LYS A 88 16.47 -10.67 1.93
C LYS A 88 17.03 -9.93 3.15
N SER A 89 16.19 -9.32 3.97
CA SER A 89 16.61 -8.57 5.16
C SER A 89 17.14 -9.51 6.25
N LYS A 90 18.22 -9.09 6.92
CA LYS A 90 18.81 -9.83 8.06
C LYS A 90 17.84 -9.97 9.23
N SER A 91 16.90 -9.04 9.38
CA SER A 91 15.90 -9.08 10.45
C SER A 91 14.75 -10.05 10.15
N CYS A 92 14.58 -10.47 8.90
CA CYS A 92 13.55 -11.44 8.52
C CYS A 92 14.02 -12.86 8.82
N LYS A 93 13.69 -13.35 10.01
CA LYS A 93 14.02 -14.72 10.41
C LYS A 93 13.11 -15.73 9.70
N LYS A 94 13.57 -16.98 9.64
CA LYS A 94 12.86 -18.08 8.97
C LYS A 94 11.42 -18.24 9.46
N ASP A 95 11.20 -18.12 10.77
CA ASP A 95 9.88 -18.30 11.36
C ASP A 95 8.93 -17.15 10.99
N LEU A 96 9.40 -15.90 11.06
CA LEU A 96 8.65 -14.73 10.57
C LEU A 96 8.27 -14.91 9.10
N TRP A 97 9.23 -15.30 8.26
CA TRP A 97 8.98 -15.51 6.84
C TRP A 97 7.91 -16.58 6.59
N GLN A 98 7.94 -17.69 7.34
CA GLN A 98 6.90 -18.72 7.27
C GLN A 98 5.52 -18.16 7.68
N GLN A 99 5.44 -17.40 8.77
CA GLN A 99 4.19 -16.77 9.21
C GLN A 99 3.63 -15.82 8.14
N ILE A 100 4.47 -15.00 7.52
CA ILE A 100 4.07 -14.12 6.41
C ILE A 100 3.50 -14.93 5.25
N GLN A 101 4.18 -16.01 4.82
CA GLN A 101 3.71 -16.83 3.71
C GLN A 101 2.36 -17.49 4.01
N THR A 102 2.21 -18.07 5.20
CA THR A 102 0.95 -18.69 5.64
C THR A 102 -0.18 -17.66 5.70
N ALA A 103 0.06 -16.49 6.28
CA ALA A 103 -0.94 -15.44 6.39
C ALA A 103 -1.40 -14.93 5.02
N LEU A 104 -0.47 -14.71 4.08
CA LEU A 104 -0.80 -14.27 2.73
C LEU A 104 -1.58 -15.34 1.94
N GLN A 105 -1.29 -16.63 2.12
CA GLN A 105 -2.03 -17.72 1.51
C GLN A 105 -3.46 -17.80 2.06
N ASN A 106 -3.63 -17.68 3.38
CA ASN A 106 -4.94 -17.71 4.02
C ASN A 106 -5.81 -16.51 3.63
N ASN A 107 -5.20 -15.34 3.46
CA ASN A 107 -5.87 -14.12 3.00
C ASN A 107 -6.12 -14.08 1.48
N SER A 108 -5.78 -15.14 0.73
CA SER A 108 -6.05 -15.22 -0.72
C SER A 108 -7.35 -15.96 -1.06
N LYS A 109 -8.17 -16.28 -0.04
CA LYS A 109 -9.49 -16.90 -0.17
C LYS A 109 -10.61 -15.90 0.05
#